data_AF-T1B9U5-F1
#
_entry.id   AF-T1B9U5-F1
#
_cell.length_a   1.000
_cell.length_b   1.000
_cell.length_c   1.000
_cell.angle_alpha   90.00
_cell.angle_beta   90.00
_cell.angle_gamma   90.00
#
_symmetry.space_group_name_H-M   'P 1'
#
loop_
_entity.id
_entity.type
_entity.pdbx_description
1 polymer ?
#
loop_
_entity_poly.entity_id
_entity_poly.type
_entity_poly.pdbx_seq_one_letter_code
_entity_poly.pdbx_strand_id
1 'polypeptide(L)'
;MEMTEANRIKYLRIALVLVGLTFTFGIWPLGIVWPSGWSWHAGGRSYYYEMIVTIYATLGIFLILAARDPPGKPQPDLVHRLVQRRARRGHGRAVV
;
A
#
# COMPACT_ATOMS: atom_id res chain seq x y z
N MET A 1 -5.31 23.51 -13.63
CA MET A 1 -4.49 22.99 -12.51
C MET A 1 -3.70 21.81 -13.05
N GLU A 2 -2.40 21.96 -13.26
CA GLU A 2 -1.57 20.85 -13.73
C GLU A 2 -1.35 19.87 -12.56
N MET A 3 -1.85 18.64 -12.70
CA MET A 3 -1.70 17.61 -11.67
C MET A 3 -0.31 17.00 -11.77
N THR A 4 0.65 17.59 -11.05
CA THR A 4 2.02 17.08 -10.99
C THR A 4 2.03 15.63 -10.49
N GLU A 5 2.98 14.83 -10.97
CA GLU A 5 3.10 13.42 -10.59
C GLU A 5 3.21 13.22 -9.06
N ALA A 6 3.90 14.15 -8.40
CA ALA A 6 3.99 14.22 -6.95
C ALA A 6 2.61 14.39 -6.26
N ASN A 7 1.74 15.24 -6.81
CA ASN A 7 0.40 15.45 -6.29
C ASN A 7 -0.46 14.19 -6.49
N ARG A 8 -0.39 13.54 -7.65
CA ARG A 8 -1.13 12.29 -7.94
C ARG A 8 -0.78 11.16 -6.97
N ILE A 9 0.51 10.94 -6.69
CA ILE A 9 0.97 9.94 -5.71
C ILE A 9 0.46 10.28 -4.31
N LYS A 10 0.47 11.56 -3.94
CA LYS A 10 -0.02 12.03 -2.63
C LYS A 10 -1.52 11.75 -2.45
N TYR A 11 -2.34 12.05 -3.46
CA TYR A 11 -3.78 11.76 -3.43
C TYR A 11 -4.08 10.25 -3.42
N LEU A 12 -3.33 9.44 -4.19
CA LEU A 12 -3.46 7.98 -4.15
C LEU A 12 -3.17 7.42 -2.77
N ARG A 13 -2.09 7.86 -2.11
CA ARG A 13 -1.77 7.45 -0.74
C ARG A 13 -2.90 7.80 0.23
N ILE A 14 -3.44 9.02 0.14
CA ILE A 14 -4.57 9.45 0.98
C ILE A 14 -5.80 8.57 0.72
N ALA A 15 -6.13 8.30 -0.55
CA ALA A 15 -7.25 7.44 -0.92
C ALA A 15 -7.08 6.01 -0.37
N LEU A 16 -5.89 5.41 -0.51
CA LEU A 16 -5.63 4.07 0.05
C LEU A 16 -5.76 4.03 1.57
N VAL A 17 -5.27 5.08 2.27
CA VAL A 17 -5.39 5.15 3.73
C VAL A 17 -6.84 5.30 4.15
N LEU A 18 -7.62 6.17 3.49
CA LEU A 18 -9.04 6.36 3.78
C LEU A 18 -9.86 5.09 3.50
N VAL A 19 -9.58 4.41 2.39
CA VAL A 19 -10.22 3.15 2.05
C VAL A 19 -9.86 2.07 3.07
N GLY A 20 -8.58 1.91 3.42
CA GLY A 20 -8.15 0.96 4.44
C GLY A 20 -8.79 1.24 5.81
N LEU A 21 -8.85 2.49 6.24
CA LEU A 21 -9.50 2.90 7.49
C LEU A 21 -11.00 2.60 7.47
N THR A 22 -11.66 2.83 6.34
CA THR A 22 -13.09 2.53 6.14
C THR A 22 -13.33 1.01 6.17
N PHE A 23 -12.44 0.20 5.60
CA PHE A 23 -12.55 -1.26 5.69
C PHE A 23 -12.32 -1.79 7.11
N THR A 24 -11.36 -1.22 7.85
CA THR A 24 -11.07 -1.64 9.23
C THR A 24 -12.12 -1.19 10.23
N PHE A 25 -12.57 0.07 10.16
CA PHE A 25 -13.49 0.65 11.14
C PHE A 25 -14.94 0.75 10.67
N GLY A 26 -15.19 0.75 9.36
CA GLY A 26 -16.54 0.92 8.81
C GLY A 26 -17.33 -0.38 8.73
N ILE A 27 -16.68 -1.53 8.58
CA ILE A 27 -17.38 -2.83 8.48
C ILE A 27 -18.01 -3.25 9.80
N TRP A 28 -17.33 -2.99 10.93
CA TRP A 28 -17.86 -3.31 12.25
C TRP A 28 -19.20 -2.59 12.59
N PRO A 29 -19.31 -1.25 12.47
CA PRO A 29 -20.57 -0.54 12.70
C PRO A 29 -21.59 -0.80 11.60
N LEU A 30 -21.17 -1.13 10.36
CA LEU A 30 -22.10 -1.46 9.29
C LEU A 30 -22.96 -2.70 9.62
N GLY A 31 -22.39 -3.70 10.30
CA GLY A 31 -23.19 -4.83 10.80
C GLY A 31 -24.06 -4.52 12.02
N ILE A 32 -23.83 -3.41 12.73
CA ILE A 32 -24.70 -2.90 13.81
C ILE A 32 -25.87 -2.11 13.22
N VAL A 33 -25.59 -1.24 12.25
CA VAL A 33 -26.59 -0.34 11.63
C VAL A 33 -27.48 -1.09 10.64
N TRP A 34 -26.96 -2.11 9.96
CA TRP A 34 -27.71 -2.91 8.98
C TRP A 34 -27.64 -4.41 9.30
N PRO A 35 -28.30 -4.89 10.37
CA PRO A 35 -28.25 -6.30 10.73
C PRO A 35 -28.90 -7.19 9.67
N SER A 36 -29.95 -6.72 8.99
CA SER A 36 -30.76 -7.51 8.04
C SER A 36 -30.02 -7.90 6.75
N GLY A 37 -28.94 -7.21 6.38
CA GLY A 37 -28.11 -7.53 5.21
C GLY A 37 -26.71 -8.03 5.56
N TRP A 38 -26.41 -8.22 6.85
CA TRP A 38 -25.10 -8.73 7.31
C TRP A 38 -25.26 -9.96 8.22
N SER A 39 -26.33 -10.04 8.98
CA SER A 39 -26.68 -11.18 9.82
C SER A 39 -27.51 -12.17 9.00
N TRP A 40 -26.81 -12.96 8.17
CA TRP A 40 -27.41 -14.03 7.37
C TRP A 40 -27.62 -15.33 8.19
N HIS A 41 -27.75 -15.26 9.51
CA HIS A 41 -27.96 -16.42 10.39
C HIS A 41 -29.06 -16.16 11.42
N ALA A 42 -30.01 -17.10 11.49
CA ALA A 42 -31.22 -17.00 12.32
C ALA A 42 -31.03 -17.45 13.78
N GLY A 43 -29.81 -17.79 14.23
CA GLY A 43 -29.59 -18.29 15.60
C GLY A 43 -28.15 -18.12 16.09
N GLY A 44 -27.97 -17.33 17.15
CA GLY A 44 -26.73 -17.25 17.92
C GLY A 44 -25.56 -16.48 17.29
N ARG A 45 -24.38 -16.56 17.93
CA ARG A 45 -23.14 -15.91 17.45
C ARG A 45 -22.81 -16.36 16.03
N SER A 46 -22.71 -15.39 15.13
CA SER A 46 -22.37 -15.63 13.72
C SER A 46 -20.84 -15.67 13.55
N TYR A 47 -20.21 -16.81 13.80
CA TYR A 47 -18.76 -16.99 13.62
C TYR A 47 -18.27 -16.60 12.22
N TYR A 48 -19.11 -16.80 11.20
CA TYR A 48 -18.82 -16.41 9.82
C TYR A 48 -18.67 -14.89 9.64
N TYR A 49 -19.50 -14.11 10.34
CA TYR A 49 -19.42 -12.64 10.32
C TYR A 49 -18.13 -12.17 10.99
N GLU A 50 -17.74 -12.76 12.12
CA GLU A 50 -16.47 -12.45 12.79
C GLU A 50 -15.25 -12.78 11.90
N MET A 51 -15.27 -13.92 11.20
CA MET A 51 -14.20 -14.25 10.24
C MET A 51 -14.10 -13.21 9.12
N ILE A 52 -15.24 -12.81 8.53
CA ILE A 52 -15.30 -11.80 7.47
C ILE A 52 -14.76 -10.45 7.96
N VAL A 53 -15.19 -9.99 9.14
CA VAL A 53 -14.72 -8.75 9.75
C VAL A 53 -13.19 -8.80 9.95
N THR A 54 -12.67 -9.93 10.41
CA THR A 54 -11.23 -10.10 10.66
C THR A 54 -10.41 -10.07 9.36
N ILE A 55 -10.90 -10.72 8.30
CA ILE A 55 -10.25 -10.71 6.97
C ILE A 55 -10.25 -9.30 6.40
N TYR A 56 -11.36 -8.57 6.44
CA TYR A 56 -11.38 -7.20 5.92
C TYR A 56 -10.57 -6.22 6.78
N ALA A 57 -10.54 -6.41 8.10
CA ALA A 57 -9.72 -5.60 8.98
C ALA A 57 -8.22 -5.76 8.68
N THR A 58 -7.75 -7.01 8.50
CA THR A 58 -6.37 -7.29 8.09
C THR A 58 -6.07 -6.70 6.71
N LEU A 59 -6.96 -6.89 5.73
CA LEU A 59 -6.80 -6.34 4.38
C LEU A 59 -6.71 -4.80 4.39
N GLY A 60 -7.52 -4.13 5.22
CA GLY A 60 -7.44 -2.68 5.44
C GLY A 60 -6.10 -2.21 6.00
N ILE A 61 -5.53 -2.96 6.96
CA ILE A 61 -4.19 -2.69 7.51
C ILE A 61 -3.11 -2.87 6.43
N PHE A 62 -3.19 -3.93 5.63
CA PHE A 62 -2.26 -4.14 4.50
C PHE A 62 -2.33 -3.02 3.48
N LEU A 63 -3.53 -2.48 3.18
CA LEU A 63 -3.69 -1.33 2.29
C LEU A 63 -3.03 -0.06 2.86
N ILE A 64 -3.15 0.18 4.16
CA ILE A 64 -2.49 1.31 4.84
C ILE A 64 -0.96 1.15 4.81
N LEU A 65 -0.45 -0.07 5.03
CA LEU A 65 0.98 -0.37 4.96
C LEU A 65 1.51 -0.21 3.53
N ALA A 66 0.81 -0.72 2.53
CA ALA A 66 1.17 -0.59 1.12
C ALA A 66 1.19 0.89 0.68
N ALA A 67 0.31 1.72 1.24
CA ALA A 67 0.33 3.15 0.97
C ALA A 67 1.61 3.82 1.51
N ARG A 68 2.22 3.30 2.59
CA ARG A 68 3.38 3.90 3.28
C ARG A 68 4.74 3.61 2.65
N ASP A 69 4.91 2.47 1.98
CA ASP A 69 6.15 2.14 1.26
C ASP A 69 5.89 1.91 -0.22
N PRO A 70 5.98 2.95 -1.07
CA PRO A 70 6.17 2.71 -2.49
C PRO A 70 7.51 1.97 -2.65
N PRO A 71 7.58 0.87 -3.42
CA PRO A 71 8.83 0.16 -3.65
C PRO A 71 9.89 1.18 -4.06
N GLY A 72 10.98 1.22 -3.29
CA GLY A 72 12.10 2.11 -3.53
C GLY A 72 12.45 2.07 -5.01
N LYS A 73 12.42 3.24 -5.65
CA LYS A 73 12.67 3.39 -7.09
C LYS A 73 13.87 2.49 -7.44
N PRO A 74 13.76 1.57 -8.41
CA PRO A 74 14.88 0.73 -8.81
C PRO A 74 16.08 1.62 -9.07
N GLN A 75 17.10 1.53 -8.21
CA GLN A 75 18.30 2.38 -8.16
C GLN A 75 19.07 2.25 -9.50
N PRO A 76 18.85 3.15 -10.49
CA PRO A 76 19.40 2.99 -11.84
C PRO A 76 20.88 3.44 -11.91
N ASP A 77 21.37 4.05 -10.84
CA ASP A 77 22.71 4.60 -10.65
C ASP A 77 23.79 3.54 -10.42
N LEU A 78 23.46 2.26 -10.21
CA LEU A 78 24.49 1.20 -10.16
C LEU A 78 25.22 1.08 -11.50
N VAL A 79 24.48 1.05 -12.61
CA VAL A 79 25.09 0.91 -13.94
C VAL A 79 25.92 2.15 -14.27
N HIS A 80 25.38 3.35 -14.03
CA HIS A 80 26.13 4.59 -14.23
C HIS A 80 27.37 4.69 -13.33
N ARG A 81 27.31 4.24 -12.07
CA ARG A 81 28.47 4.19 -11.16
C ARG A 81 29.52 3.17 -11.59
N LEU A 82 29.10 2.01 -12.10
CA LEU A 82 30.02 0.98 -12.61
C LEU A 82 30.73 1.46 -13.88
N VAL A 83 30.00 2.11 -14.80
CA VAL A 83 30.56 2.74 -16.01
C VAL A 83 31.54 3.85 -15.64
N GLN A 84 31.18 4.73 -14.71
CA GLN A 84 32.11 5.79 -14.27
C GLN A 84 33.36 5.24 -13.57
N ARG A 85 33.21 4.19 -12.74
CA ARG A 85 34.37 3.51 -12.12
C ARG A 85 35.27 2.85 -13.17
N ARG A 86 34.69 2.25 -14.22
CA ARG A 86 35.45 1.67 -15.34
C ARG A 86 36.20 2.75 -16.13
N ALA A 87 35.54 3.86 -16.44
CA ALA A 87 36.13 5.00 -17.17
C ALA A 87 37.32 5.61 -16.41
N ARG A 88 37.21 5.83 -15.09
CA ARG A 88 38.31 6.35 -14.27
C ARG A 88 39.50 5.38 -14.19
N ARG A 89 39.28 4.06 -14.20
CA ARG A 89 40.37 3.06 -14.20
C ARG A 89 41.08 2.95 -15.55
N GLY A 90 40.42 3.27 -16.66
CA GLY A 90 41.03 3.25 -17.99
C GLY A 90 42.08 4.35 -18.20
N HIS A 91 41.83 5.55 -17.69
CA HIS A 91 42.78 6.67 -17.81
C HIS A 91 44.03 6.52 -16.92
N GLY A 92 43.95 5.85 -15.78
CA GLY A 92 45.12 5.63 -14.90
C GLY A 92 46.11 4.57 -15.39
N ARG A 93 45.75 3.78 -16.41
CA ARG A 93 46.60 2.69 -16.96
C ARG A 93 47.38 3.08 -18.21
N ALA A 94 47.09 4.24 -18.80
CA ALA A 94 47.74 4.71 -20.03
C ALA A 94 48.94 5.65 -19.78
N VAL A 95 49.31 5.89 -18.51
CA VAL A 95 50.33 6.86 -18.10
C VAL A 95 51.47 6.18 -17.32
N VAL A 96 51.62 4.85 -17.44
CA VAL A 96 52.72 4.08 -16.84
C VAL A 96 53.39 3.25 -17.91
#